data_AF-A0A6V8IGH6-F1
#
_entry.id   AF-A0A6V8IGH6-F1
#
_cell.length_a   1.000
_cell.length_b   1.000
_cell.length_c   1.000
_cell.angle_alpha   90.00
_cell.angle_beta   90.00
_cell.angle_gamma   90.00
#
_symmetry.space_group_name_H-M   'P 1'
#
loop_
_entity.id
_entity.type
_entity.pdbx_description
1 polymer ?
#
loop_
_entity_poly.entity_id
_entity_poly.type
_entity_poly.pdbx_seq_one_letter_code
_entity_poly.pdbx_strand_id
1 'polypeptide(L)'
;MPKANALSTTQRRCVLAGIMTAPLLAVTPTVAATSLDDAPLVASHQRFQAAYSAARAMSKQPEPACNTPEADAYEARFDALVMEECDCLEELAAIPALTPQGQRLKAEIILALLPEHLRYSEMDGETQLILSLARDLGCVVS
;
A
#
# COMPACT_ATOMS: atom_id res chain seq x y z
N MET A 1 -57.85 -26.52 -8.56
CA MET A 1 -58.10 -27.85 -7.94
C MET A 1 -58.08 -28.89 -9.05
N PRO A 2 -57.60 -30.14 -8.86
CA PRO A 2 -57.47 -30.95 -7.63
C PRO A 2 -56.08 -30.81 -6.96
N LYS A 3 -55.76 -31.02 -5.68
CA LYS A 3 -56.22 -31.77 -4.47
C LYS A 3 -56.15 -33.30 -4.51
N ALA A 4 -55.07 -33.86 -3.92
CA ALA A 4 -55.01 -34.84 -2.82
C ALA A 4 -53.53 -35.25 -2.61
N ASN A 5 -52.85 -34.92 -1.50
CA ASN A 5 -52.89 -35.52 -0.16
C ASN A 5 -52.61 -37.03 -0.13
N ALA A 6 -51.49 -37.40 0.52
CA ALA A 6 -51.34 -38.44 1.55
C ALA A 6 -49.86 -38.87 1.59
N LEU A 7 -49.10 -38.49 2.62
CA LEU A 7 -48.92 -39.25 3.85
C LEU A 7 -48.24 -40.61 3.63
N SER A 8 -47.06 -40.75 4.23
CA SER A 8 -46.61 -41.91 5.03
C SER A 8 -45.08 -42.01 4.90
N THR A 9 -44.32 -41.28 5.71
CA THR A 9 -43.68 -41.87 6.90
C THR A 9 -43.51 -43.39 6.85
N THR A 10 -42.24 -43.79 6.80
CA THR A 10 -41.69 -44.95 7.50
C THR A 10 -41.95 -46.34 6.91
N GLN A 11 -40.98 -46.83 6.13
CA GLN A 11 -40.64 -48.26 6.10
C GLN A 11 -39.13 -48.40 5.79
N ARG A 12 -38.24 -48.31 6.79
CA ARG A 12 -37.76 -49.38 7.69
C ARG A 12 -37.37 -50.68 6.95
N ARG A 13 -36.05 -50.86 6.77
CA ARG A 13 -35.24 -52.08 7.02
C ARG A 13 -33.84 -51.86 6.44
N CYS A 14 -32.88 -51.47 7.28
CA CYS A 14 -31.88 -52.38 7.89
C CYS A 14 -30.94 -53.02 6.87
N VAL A 15 -29.78 -52.40 6.65
CA VAL A 15 -28.49 -53.12 6.62
C VAL A 15 -27.46 -52.26 7.34
N LEU A 16 -27.30 -52.51 8.63
CA LEU A 16 -26.07 -52.23 9.37
C LEU A 16 -25.04 -53.26 8.90
N ALA A 17 -24.00 -52.83 8.18
CA ALA A 17 -22.79 -53.61 8.01
C ALA A 17 -21.62 -52.68 7.70
N GLY A 18 -20.59 -52.74 8.54
CA GLY A 18 -19.26 -52.21 8.21
C GLY A 18 -18.84 -51.00 9.03
N ILE A 19 -18.58 -51.19 10.32
CA ILE A 19 -17.72 -50.29 11.08
C ILE A 19 -16.31 -50.47 10.54
N MET A 20 -15.83 -49.50 9.76
CA MET A 20 -14.41 -49.27 9.53
C MET A 20 -14.15 -47.82 9.92
N THR A 21 -13.62 -47.65 11.12
CA THR A 21 -13.05 -46.41 11.62
C THR A 21 -11.88 -46.01 10.74
N ALA A 22 -12.12 -45.17 9.75
CA ALA A 22 -11.08 -44.38 9.12
C ALA A 22 -11.18 -42.95 9.68
N PRO A 23 -10.14 -42.41 10.31
CA PRO A 23 -10.14 -41.01 10.69
C PRO A 23 -10.16 -40.21 9.39
N LEU A 24 -11.30 -39.60 9.07
CA LEU A 24 -11.37 -38.51 8.12
C LEU A 24 -10.57 -37.37 8.75
N LEU A 25 -9.28 -37.29 8.39
CA LEU A 25 -8.53 -36.07 8.51
C LEU A 25 -9.30 -35.03 7.71
N ALA A 26 -10.10 -34.24 8.42
CA ALA A 26 -10.71 -33.05 7.90
C ALA A 26 -9.55 -32.14 7.48
N VAL A 27 -9.18 -32.23 6.21
CA VAL A 27 -8.40 -31.18 5.56
C VAL A 27 -9.34 -29.99 5.48
N THR A 28 -9.35 -29.22 6.56
CA THR A 28 -9.84 -27.85 6.48
C THR A 28 -9.01 -27.16 5.41
N PRO A 29 -9.61 -26.47 4.43
CA PRO A 29 -8.83 -25.53 3.65
C PRO A 29 -8.35 -24.49 4.66
N THR A 30 -7.08 -24.59 5.07
CA THR A 30 -6.37 -23.46 5.65
C THR A 30 -6.32 -22.42 4.55
N VAL A 31 -7.35 -21.58 4.49
CA VAL A 31 -7.21 -20.24 3.94
C VAL A 31 -6.12 -19.63 4.81
N ALA A 32 -4.89 -19.63 4.32
CA ALA A 32 -3.86 -18.80 4.90
C ALA A 32 -4.46 -17.39 4.85
N ALA A 33 -4.88 -16.88 6.00
CA ALA A 33 -5.20 -15.48 6.13
C ALA A 33 -3.89 -14.76 5.80
N THR A 34 -3.72 -14.35 4.54
CA THR A 34 -2.70 -13.38 4.16
C THR A 34 -3.00 -12.18 5.04
N SER A 35 -2.20 -12.01 6.10
CA SER A 35 -2.24 -10.80 6.89
C SER A 35 -2.02 -9.67 5.92
N LEU A 36 -2.98 -8.77 5.82
CA LEU A 36 -2.81 -7.49 5.13
C LEU A 36 -1.68 -6.79 5.89
N ASP A 37 -0.48 -6.85 5.32
CA ASP A 37 0.73 -6.33 5.96
C ASP A 37 1.36 -5.28 5.05
N ASP A 38 1.37 -4.05 5.55
CA ASP A 38 2.00 -2.89 4.90
C ASP A 38 3.45 -2.69 5.39
N ALA A 39 4.05 -3.63 6.14
CA ALA A 39 5.46 -3.58 6.53
C ALA A 39 6.42 -3.17 5.38
N PRO A 40 6.35 -3.73 4.16
CA PRO A 40 7.22 -3.28 3.07
C PRO A 40 6.95 -1.82 2.65
N LEU A 41 5.69 -1.40 2.67
CA LEU A 41 5.30 -0.02 2.36
C LEU A 41 5.86 0.95 3.40
N VAL A 42 5.78 0.60 4.70
CA VAL A 42 6.31 1.41 5.81
C VAL A 42 7.82 1.52 5.72
N ALA A 43 8.53 0.42 5.44
CA ALA A 43 9.98 0.43 5.29
C ALA A 43 10.45 1.27 4.10
N SER A 44 9.76 1.17 2.95
CA SER A 44 10.04 2.02 1.78
C SER A 44 9.73 3.49 2.07
N HIS A 45 8.63 3.78 2.78
CA HIS A 45 8.29 5.15 3.22
C HIS A 45 9.35 5.77 4.13
N GLN A 46 9.92 5.01 5.06
CA GLN A 46 11.00 5.50 5.92
C GLN A 46 12.26 5.86 5.13
N ARG A 47 12.62 5.05 4.13
CA ARG A 47 13.75 5.34 3.23
C ARG A 47 13.48 6.60 2.41
N PHE A 48 12.31 6.68 1.79
CA PHE A 48 11.87 7.88 1.07
C PHE A 48 11.97 9.13 1.95
N GLN A 49 11.43 9.09 3.17
CA GLN A 49 11.42 10.25 4.06
C GLN A 49 12.83 10.67 4.50
N ALA A 50 13.74 9.72 4.69
CA ALA A 50 15.15 10.00 4.95
C ALA A 50 15.83 10.69 3.76
N ALA A 51 15.66 10.16 2.54
CA ALA A 51 16.22 10.76 1.32
C ALA A 51 15.64 12.15 1.04
N TYR A 52 14.31 12.27 1.05
CA TYR A 52 13.58 13.52 0.83
C TYR A 52 14.00 14.62 1.81
N SER A 53 14.05 14.30 3.11
CA SER A 53 14.46 15.28 4.13
C SER A 53 15.94 15.66 4.03
N ALA A 54 16.83 14.72 3.67
CA ALA A 54 18.24 14.99 3.45
C ALA A 54 18.46 15.89 2.22
N ALA A 55 17.79 15.62 1.10
CA ALA A 55 17.85 16.45 -0.10
C ALA A 55 17.39 17.88 0.19
N ARG A 56 16.22 18.03 0.85
CA ARG A 56 15.68 19.35 1.23
C ARG A 56 16.50 20.06 2.30
N ALA A 57 17.25 19.34 3.14
CA ALA A 57 18.19 19.94 4.08
C ALA A 57 19.44 20.46 3.35
N MET A 58 19.96 19.68 2.40
CA MET A 58 21.13 20.03 1.60
C MET A 58 20.86 21.21 0.68
N SER A 59 19.68 21.30 0.07
CA SER A 59 19.26 22.42 -0.80
C SER A 59 19.12 23.76 -0.06
N LYS A 60 19.13 23.75 1.28
CA LYS A 60 19.09 24.96 2.12
C LYS A 60 20.48 25.37 2.60
N GLN A 61 21.49 24.54 2.39
CA GLN A 61 22.87 24.86 2.76
C GLN A 61 23.48 25.81 1.72
N PRO A 62 24.41 26.69 2.11
CA PRO A 62 25.17 27.48 1.16
C PRO A 62 25.92 26.56 0.19
N GLU A 63 25.75 26.80 -1.11
CA GLU A 63 26.48 26.07 -2.15
C GLU A 63 27.98 26.40 -2.10
N PRO A 64 28.87 25.42 -2.29
CA PRO A 64 30.31 25.66 -2.43
C PRO A 64 30.62 26.52 -3.65
N ALA A 65 31.81 27.14 -3.66
CA ALA A 65 32.26 27.91 -4.83
C ALA A 65 32.39 27.02 -6.07
N CYS A 66 31.90 27.49 -7.21
CA CYS A 66 31.91 26.72 -8.46
C CYS A 66 33.35 26.34 -8.89
N ASN A 67 33.49 25.19 -9.55
CA ASN A 67 34.76 24.61 -10.01
C ASN A 67 35.75 24.27 -8.88
N THR A 68 35.22 23.92 -7.70
CA THR A 68 36.02 23.37 -6.60
C THR A 68 35.72 21.88 -6.44
N PRO A 69 36.68 21.05 -5.99
CA PRO A 69 36.40 19.65 -5.66
C PRO A 69 35.25 19.50 -4.64
N GLU A 70 35.08 20.49 -3.77
CA GLU A 70 33.97 20.56 -2.82
C GLU A 70 32.62 20.77 -3.51
N ALA A 71 32.56 21.55 -4.58
CA ALA A 71 31.36 21.70 -5.41
C ALA A 71 31.01 20.38 -6.12
N ASP A 72 31.99 19.72 -6.74
CA ASP A 72 31.77 18.42 -7.40
C ASP A 72 31.25 17.36 -6.41
N ALA A 73 31.84 17.32 -5.20
CA ALA A 73 31.40 16.40 -4.15
C ALA A 73 30.02 16.76 -3.58
N TYR A 74 29.68 18.05 -3.53
CA TYR A 74 28.35 18.52 -3.15
C TYR A 74 27.31 18.10 -4.20
N GLU A 75 27.55 18.39 -5.48
CA GLU A 75 26.65 18.03 -6.58
C GLU A 75 26.43 16.52 -6.64
N ALA A 76 27.51 15.70 -6.62
CA ALA A 76 27.39 14.25 -6.67
C ALA A 76 26.59 13.67 -5.49
N ARG A 77 26.70 14.27 -4.29
CA ARG A 77 25.92 13.86 -3.12
C ARG A 77 24.46 14.29 -3.24
N PHE A 78 24.20 15.48 -3.78
CA PHE A 78 22.84 15.95 -3.99
C PHE A 78 22.12 15.10 -5.03
N ASP A 79 22.78 14.81 -6.16
CA ASP A 79 22.27 13.93 -7.20
C ASP A 79 21.96 12.52 -6.67
N ALA A 80 22.85 11.96 -5.83
CA ALA A 80 22.61 10.67 -5.21
C ALA A 80 21.35 10.66 -4.31
N LEU A 81 21.11 11.75 -3.57
CA LEU A 81 19.91 11.88 -2.73
C LEU A 81 18.63 12.01 -3.58
N VAL A 82 18.69 12.76 -4.68
CA VAL A 82 17.55 12.91 -5.60
C VAL A 82 17.24 11.58 -6.31
N MET A 83 18.27 10.86 -6.75
CA MET A 83 18.14 9.51 -7.31
C MET A 83 17.47 8.54 -6.33
N GLU A 84 17.96 8.49 -5.09
CA GLU A 84 17.37 7.63 -4.04
C GLU A 84 15.91 8.01 -3.74
N GLU A 85 15.58 9.32 -3.76
CA GLU A 85 14.21 9.80 -3.61
C GLU A 85 13.30 9.27 -4.74
N CYS A 86 13.76 9.35 -5.99
CA CYS A 86 13.03 8.83 -7.15
C CYS A 86 12.85 7.30 -7.07
N ASP A 87 13.91 6.56 -6.78
CA ASP A 87 13.88 5.09 -6.67
C ASP A 87 12.90 4.66 -5.57
N CYS A 88 12.94 5.31 -4.40
CA CYS A 88 12.01 5.03 -3.32
C CYS A 88 10.56 5.36 -3.69
N LEU A 89 10.31 6.42 -4.48
CA LEU A 89 8.97 6.76 -4.94
C LEU A 89 8.42 5.72 -5.93
N GLU A 90 9.25 5.22 -6.83
CA GLU A 90 8.87 4.14 -7.75
C GLU A 90 8.51 2.85 -6.97
N GLU A 91 9.32 2.50 -5.98
CA GLU A 91 9.02 1.37 -5.08
C GLU A 91 7.69 1.57 -4.32
N LEU A 92 7.50 2.74 -3.71
CA LEU A 92 6.27 3.09 -2.99
C LEU A 92 5.04 3.04 -3.89
N ALA A 93 5.16 3.48 -5.15
CA ALA A 93 4.10 3.41 -6.12
C ALA A 93 3.72 1.95 -6.42
N ALA A 94 4.70 1.07 -6.57
CA ALA A 94 4.53 -0.34 -6.89
C ALA A 94 3.93 -1.18 -5.74
N ILE A 95 4.20 -0.83 -4.47
CA ILE A 95 3.68 -1.57 -3.32
C ILE A 95 2.20 -1.20 -3.08
N PRO A 96 1.23 -2.13 -3.15
CA PRO A 96 -0.16 -1.81 -2.85
C PRO A 96 -0.34 -1.46 -1.37
N ALA A 97 -1.16 -0.45 -1.08
CA ALA A 97 -1.56 -0.14 0.28
C ALA A 97 -2.77 -0.99 0.69
N LEU A 98 -2.54 -1.96 1.57
CA LEU A 98 -3.52 -2.98 1.94
C LEU A 98 -4.30 -2.61 3.20
N THR A 99 -3.79 -1.67 4.01
CA THR A 99 -4.44 -1.17 5.22
C THR A 99 -4.80 0.31 5.11
N PRO A 100 -5.75 0.81 5.93
CA PRO A 100 -6.04 2.24 6.02
C PRO A 100 -4.80 3.08 6.35
N GLN A 101 -3.87 2.55 7.15
CA GLN A 101 -2.62 3.23 7.48
C GLN A 101 -1.73 3.37 6.24
N GLY A 102 -1.59 2.33 5.42
CA GLY A 102 -0.84 2.40 4.17
C GLY A 102 -1.44 3.37 3.16
N GLN A 103 -2.78 3.43 3.09
CA GLN A 103 -3.49 4.38 2.22
C GLN A 103 -3.23 5.82 2.67
N ARG A 104 -3.27 6.07 3.98
CA ARG A 104 -2.92 7.36 4.57
C ARG A 104 -1.48 7.77 4.26
N LEU A 105 -0.52 6.86 4.39
CA LEU A 105 0.88 7.14 4.05
C LEU A 105 1.04 7.59 2.59
N LYS A 106 0.43 6.88 1.64
CA LYS A 106 0.46 7.29 0.23
C LYS A 106 -0.19 8.64 0.00
N ALA A 107 -1.30 8.91 0.68
CA ALA A 107 -1.99 10.18 0.61
C ALA A 107 -1.12 11.34 1.12
N GLU A 108 -0.42 11.14 2.25
CA GLU A 108 0.51 12.14 2.81
C GLU A 108 1.66 12.45 1.84
N ILE A 109 2.24 11.43 1.20
CA ILE A 109 3.30 11.60 0.18
C ILE A 109 2.77 12.39 -1.02
N ILE A 110 1.60 12.02 -1.54
CA ILE A 110 0.95 12.72 -2.65
C ILE A 110 0.75 14.19 -2.32
N LEU A 111 0.23 14.51 -1.13
CA LEU A 111 -0.01 15.88 -0.70
C LEU A 111 1.27 16.67 -0.44
N ALA A 112 2.37 16.01 -0.07
CA ALA A 112 3.66 16.65 0.10
C ALA A 112 4.31 16.99 -1.25
N LEU A 113 4.24 16.08 -2.22
CA LEU A 113 4.98 16.19 -3.48
C LEU A 113 4.22 16.93 -4.57
N LEU A 114 2.95 16.60 -4.83
CA LEU A 114 2.24 17.15 -5.98
C LEU A 114 2.15 18.68 -5.99
N PRO A 115 1.88 19.37 -4.86
CA PRO A 115 1.84 20.83 -4.87
C PRO A 115 3.16 21.48 -5.30
N GLU A 116 4.30 20.85 -5.01
CA GLU A 116 5.62 21.33 -5.45
C GLU A 116 5.82 21.12 -6.95
N HIS A 117 5.48 19.93 -7.45
CA HIS A 117 5.62 19.56 -8.86
C HIS A 117 4.65 20.31 -9.78
N LEU A 118 3.50 20.73 -9.24
CA LEU A 118 2.50 21.52 -9.96
C LEU A 118 2.74 23.03 -9.91
N ARG A 119 3.80 23.52 -9.23
CA ARG A 119 4.10 24.97 -9.15
C ARG A 119 4.21 25.65 -10.53
N TYR A 120 4.51 24.88 -11.57
CA TYR A 120 4.73 25.36 -12.93
C TYR A 120 3.74 24.79 -13.96
N SER A 121 2.75 24.00 -13.54
CA SER A 121 1.76 23.37 -14.43
C SER A 121 0.34 23.81 -14.09
N GLU A 122 -0.50 23.98 -15.10
CA GLU A 122 -1.94 24.13 -14.87
C GLU A 122 -2.50 22.84 -14.26
N MET A 123 -3.36 22.99 -13.25
CA MET A 123 -3.90 21.87 -12.48
C MET A 123 -5.23 21.41 -13.08
N ASP A 124 -5.20 20.30 -13.79
CA ASP A 124 -6.37 19.71 -14.44
C ASP A 124 -7.35 19.04 -13.45
N GLY A 125 -8.53 18.67 -13.95
CA GLY A 125 -9.59 18.07 -13.13
C GLY A 125 -9.23 16.69 -12.55
N GLU A 126 -8.40 15.92 -13.25
CA GLU A 126 -7.94 14.60 -12.79
C GLU A 126 -7.00 14.75 -11.59
N THR A 127 -6.03 15.66 -11.70
CA THR A 127 -5.11 16.02 -10.62
C THR A 127 -5.87 16.57 -9.41
N GLN A 128 -6.89 17.40 -9.62
CA GLN A 128 -7.75 17.89 -8.54
C GLN A 128 -8.50 16.77 -7.83
N LEU A 129 -9.00 15.78 -8.57
CA LEU A 129 -9.68 14.62 -8.00
C LEU A 129 -8.73 13.75 -7.17
N ILE A 130 -7.51 13.51 -7.67
CA ILE A 130 -6.46 12.77 -6.95
C ILE A 130 -6.10 13.48 -5.65
N LEU A 131 -5.90 14.80 -5.68
CA LEU A 131 -5.61 15.59 -4.48
C LEU A 131 -6.80 15.63 -3.50
N SER A 132 -8.03 15.66 -4.00
CA SER A 132 -9.22 15.55 -3.15
C SER A 132 -9.26 14.22 -2.42
N LEU A 133 -9.08 13.10 -3.14
CA LEU A 133 -9.02 11.77 -2.55
C LEU A 133 -7.89 11.65 -1.53
N ALA A 134 -6.70 12.18 -1.85
CA ALA A 134 -5.58 12.18 -0.92
C ALA A 134 -5.90 12.97 0.37
N ARG A 135 -6.60 14.11 0.26
CA ARG A 135 -7.07 14.84 1.46
C ARG A 135 -8.05 14.01 2.28
N ASP A 136 -9.01 13.34 1.62
CA ASP A 136 -10.01 12.52 2.31
C ASP A 136 -9.37 11.35 3.07
N LEU A 137 -8.37 10.70 2.47
CA LEU A 137 -7.62 9.60 3.09
C LEU A 137 -6.66 10.07 4.19
N GLY A 138 -6.08 11.26 4.04
CA GLY A 138 -5.20 11.89 5.04
C GLY A 138 -5.96 12.47 6.25
N CYS A 139 -7.24 12.82 6.08
CA CYS A 139 -8.05 13.49 7.12
C CYS A 139 -8.78 12.55 8.09
N VAL A 140 -8.55 11.23 8.06
CA VAL A 140 -9.21 10.31 9.01
C VAL A 140 -8.60 10.47 10.42
N VAL A 141 -9.25 11.35 11.19
CA VAL A 141 -9.38 11.50 12.65
C VAL A 141 -8.20 10.98 13.50
N SER A 142 -7.40 11.93 14.01
CA SER A 142 -6.75 11.82 15.32
C SER A 142 -7.76 12.02 16.45
#